data_AF-A0A832U2Y0-F1
#
_entry.id   AF-A0A832U2Y0-F1
#
_cell.length_a   1.000
_cell.length_b   1.000
_cell.length_c   1.000
_cell.angle_alpha   90.00
_cell.angle_beta   90.00
_cell.angle_gamma   90.00
#
_symmetry.space_group_name_H-M   'P 1'
#
loop_
_entity.id
_entity.type
_entity.pdbx_description
1 polymer ?
#
loop_
_entity_poly.entity_id
_entity_poly.type
_entity_poly.pdbx_seq_one_letter_code
_entity_poly.pdbx_strand_id
1 'polypeptide(L)'
;IFAWTRKELQNLKRAKDAGVRVPEPILAEKNILIMEFMGEKEAPYPLLKNTHLENEEAKSIFDTIVEYMRLLYKKANLVHADLSEYNILIDPNNLTPVFIDMGQSVTLEHPNAREFLYRDVQNVLRFFSRYGIKDKPEELFKKIQVK
;
A
#
# COMPACT_ATOMS: atom_id res chain seq x y z
N ILE A 1 -22.84 2.71 -1.69
CA ILE A 1 -22.49 1.34 -1.20
C ILE A 1 -22.02 0.46 -2.36
N PHE A 2 -22.85 0.13 -3.37
CA PHE A 2 -22.43 -0.74 -4.50
C PHE A 2 -21.28 -0.20 -5.37
N ALA A 3 -21.17 1.13 -5.53
CA ALA A 3 -20.09 1.76 -6.30
C ALA A 3 -18.72 1.60 -5.63
N TRP A 4 -18.68 1.42 -4.31
CA TRP A 4 -17.44 1.35 -3.54
C TRP A 4 -16.74 0.00 -3.74
N THR A 5 -17.48 -1.10 -3.69
CA THR A 5 -16.95 -2.46 -3.93
C THR A 5 -16.40 -2.63 -5.35
N ARG A 6 -17.08 -2.06 -6.36
CA ARG A 6 -16.56 -2.07 -7.74
C ARG A 6 -15.30 -1.21 -7.90
N LYS A 7 -15.23 -0.07 -7.20
CA LYS A 7 -14.05 0.80 -7.20
C LYS A 7 -12.85 0.08 -6.58
N GLU A 8 -13.03 -0.57 -5.43
CA GLU A 8 -11.97 -1.33 -4.77
C GLU A 8 -11.44 -2.46 -5.67
N LEU A 9 -12.33 -3.24 -6.29
CA LEU A 9 -11.91 -4.28 -7.24
C LEU A 9 -11.07 -3.71 -8.40
N GLN A 10 -11.47 -2.57 -8.97
CA GLN A 10 -10.72 -1.95 -10.06
C GLN A 10 -9.37 -1.39 -9.59
N ASN A 11 -9.30 -0.83 -8.39
CA ASN A 11 -8.07 -0.31 -7.81
C ASN A 11 -7.08 -1.45 -7.52
N LEU A 12 -7.54 -2.57 -6.95
CA LEU A 12 -6.72 -3.77 -6.74
C LEU A 12 -6.18 -4.33 -8.05
N LYS A 13 -7.00 -4.41 -9.12
CA LYS A 13 -6.55 -4.86 -10.45
C LYS A 13 -5.44 -3.95 -11.00
N ARG A 14 -5.66 -2.62 -10.97
CA ARG A 14 -4.67 -1.64 -11.44
C ARG A 14 -3.37 -1.69 -10.65
N ALA A 15 -3.45 -1.87 -9.34
CA ALA A 15 -2.28 -2.01 -8.46
C ALA A 15 -1.49 -3.28 -8.80
N LYS A 16 -2.18 -4.42 -8.96
CA LYS A 16 -1.54 -5.68 -9.37
C LYS A 16 -0.89 -5.56 -10.74
N ASP A 17 -1.59 -5.02 -11.74
CA ASP A 17 -1.07 -4.85 -13.10
C ASP A 17 0.17 -3.93 -13.12
N ALA A 18 0.26 -2.98 -12.18
CA ALA A 18 1.43 -2.14 -11.97
C ALA A 18 2.62 -2.84 -11.31
N GLY A 19 2.43 -4.05 -10.78
CA GLY A 19 3.44 -4.83 -10.06
C GLY A 19 3.45 -4.64 -8.55
N VAL A 20 2.40 -4.04 -7.98
CA VAL A 20 2.27 -3.90 -6.52
C VAL A 20 1.67 -5.18 -5.94
N ARG A 21 2.26 -5.70 -4.86
CA ARG A 21 1.69 -6.85 -4.16
C ARG A 21 0.43 -6.41 -3.40
N VAL A 22 -0.71 -6.87 -3.89
CA VAL A 22 -2.05 -6.72 -3.31
C VAL A 22 -2.77 -8.08 -3.37
N PRO A 23 -3.85 -8.31 -2.61
CA PRO A 23 -4.69 -9.49 -2.79
C PRO A 23 -5.26 -9.55 -4.21
N GLU A 24 -5.19 -10.71 -4.89
CA GLU A 24 -5.82 -10.87 -6.20
C GLU A 24 -7.34 -10.70 -6.10
N PRO A 25 -7.96 -9.70 -6.75
CA PRO A 25 -9.41 -9.55 -6.73
C PRO A 25 -10.07 -10.53 -7.70
N ILE A 26 -10.99 -11.35 -7.20
CA ILE A 26 -11.69 -12.40 -7.96
C ILE A 26 -13.02 -11.87 -8.51
N LEU A 27 -13.89 -11.36 -7.63
CA LEU A 27 -15.26 -10.96 -7.97
C LEU A 27 -15.73 -9.82 -7.07
N ALA A 28 -16.51 -8.90 -7.62
CA ALA A 28 -17.32 -7.96 -6.84
C ALA A 28 -18.79 -8.09 -7.25
N GLU A 29 -19.65 -8.41 -6.30
CA GLU A 29 -21.10 -8.51 -6.49
C GLU A 29 -21.81 -7.71 -5.39
N LYS A 30 -22.63 -6.73 -5.79
CA LYS A 30 -23.27 -5.77 -4.86
C LYS A 30 -22.24 -5.12 -3.91
N ASN A 31 -22.26 -5.50 -2.64
CA ASN A 31 -21.41 -5.00 -1.57
C ASN A 31 -20.37 -6.04 -1.10
N ILE A 32 -20.21 -7.14 -1.83
CA ILE A 32 -19.32 -8.24 -1.51
C ILE A 32 -18.14 -8.20 -2.49
N LEU A 33 -16.92 -8.17 -1.96
CA LEU A 33 -15.67 -8.34 -2.69
C LEU A 33 -15.05 -9.68 -2.28
N ILE A 34 -14.75 -10.53 -3.26
CA ILE A 34 -14.00 -11.77 -3.09
C ILE A 34 -12.60 -11.55 -3.67
N MET A 35 -11.58 -11.88 -2.89
CA MET A 35 -10.17 -11.74 -3.25
C MET A 35 -9.32 -12.84 -2.60
N GLU A 36 -8.06 -12.94 -3.02
CA GLU A 36 -7.05 -13.81 -2.43
C GLU A 36 -6.96 -13.63 -0.91
N PHE A 37 -6.87 -14.75 -0.20
CA PHE A 37 -6.58 -14.73 1.22
C PHE A 37 -5.08 -14.58 1.46
N MET A 38 -4.68 -13.49 2.12
CA MET A 38 -3.30 -13.19 2.47
C MET A 38 -2.95 -13.83 3.82
N GLY A 39 -2.66 -15.12 3.84
CA GLY A 39 -2.45 -15.85 5.08
C GLY A 39 -2.07 -17.32 4.89
N GLU A 40 -1.84 -18.01 6.01
CA GLU A 40 -1.52 -19.43 6.06
C GLU A 40 -2.34 -20.14 7.13
N LYS A 41 -2.71 -21.41 6.86
CA LYS A 41 -3.37 -22.30 7.84
C LYS A 41 -4.51 -21.59 8.59
N GLU A 42 -5.32 -20.82 7.87
CA GLU A 42 -6.48 -20.04 8.35
C GLU A 42 -6.18 -18.76 9.13
N ALA A 43 -4.91 -18.42 9.36
CA ALA A 43 -4.51 -17.16 9.97
C ALA A 43 -4.08 -16.13 8.91
N PRO A 44 -4.56 -14.86 8.97
CA PRO A 44 -4.05 -13.82 8.09
C PRO A 44 -2.60 -13.50 8.43
N TYR A 45 -1.86 -13.01 7.44
CA TYR A 45 -0.55 -12.39 7.67
C TYR A 45 -0.67 -11.25 8.70
N PRO A 46 0.36 -11.03 9.54
CA PRO A 46 0.35 -9.93 10.50
C PRO A 46 0.37 -8.58 9.78
N LEU A 47 -0.31 -7.60 10.38
CA LEU A 47 -0.15 -6.20 10.01
C LEU A 47 1.28 -5.72 10.32
N LEU A 48 1.84 -4.85 9.48
CA LEU A 48 3.13 -4.20 9.70
C LEU A 48 3.20 -3.55 11.09
N LYS A 49 2.10 -2.97 11.57
CA LYS A 49 2.01 -2.45 12.95
C LYS A 49 2.43 -3.46 14.02
N ASN A 50 2.03 -4.72 13.85
CA ASN A 50 2.18 -5.81 14.82
C ASN A 50 3.41 -6.69 14.54
N THR A 51 4.17 -6.38 13.49
CA THR A 51 5.39 -7.12 13.13
C THR A 51 6.59 -6.54 13.87
N HIS A 52 7.35 -7.43 14.52
CA HIS A 52 8.64 -7.10 15.11
C HIS A 52 9.70 -7.24 14.02
N LEU A 53 10.52 -6.22 13.84
CA LEU A 53 11.48 -6.12 12.75
C LEU A 53 12.83 -5.69 13.31
N GLU A 54 13.90 -6.30 12.80
CA GLU A 54 15.24 -5.77 12.94
C GLU A 54 15.44 -4.56 12.02
N ASN A 55 16.43 -3.72 12.32
CA ASN A 55 16.65 -2.48 11.56
C ASN A 55 16.92 -2.73 10.07
N GLU A 56 17.64 -3.80 9.74
CA GLU A 56 17.96 -4.17 8.35
C GLU A 56 16.71 -4.65 7.59
N GLU A 57 15.86 -5.44 8.24
CA GLU A 57 14.58 -5.90 7.69
C GLU A 57 13.64 -4.71 7.46
N ALA A 58 13.52 -3.82 8.45
CA ALA A 58 12.72 -2.61 8.35
C ALA A 58 13.17 -1.72 7.19
N LYS A 59 14.47 -1.64 6.92
CA LYS A 59 14.99 -0.89 5.77
C LYS A 59 14.59 -1.53 4.44
N SER A 60 14.71 -2.84 4.30
CA SER A 60 14.31 -3.57 3.10
C SER A 60 12.80 -3.43 2.83
N ILE A 61 11.97 -3.58 3.87
CA ILE A 61 10.51 -3.42 3.77
C ILE A 61 10.16 -1.98 3.39
N PHE A 62 10.77 -0.98 4.03
CA PHE A 62 10.56 0.43 3.70
C PHE A 62 10.87 0.73 2.24
N ASP A 63 12.02 0.27 1.73
CA ASP A 63 12.41 0.50 0.34
C ASP A 63 11.41 -0.16 -0.64
N THR A 64 10.87 -1.34 -0.29
CA THR A 64 9.82 -2.00 -1.06
C THR A 64 8.49 -1.23 -1.04
N ILE A 65 8.06 -0.73 0.11
CA ILE A 65 6.85 0.09 0.25
C ILE A 65 6.97 1.37 -0.59
N VAL A 66 8.12 2.04 -0.55
CA VAL A 66 8.40 3.23 -1.36
C VAL A 66 8.31 2.91 -2.85
N GLU A 67 8.87 1.77 -3.28
CA GLU A 67 8.74 1.32 -4.66
C GLU A 67 7.28 1.04 -5.04
N TYR A 68 6.49 0.41 -4.17
CA TYR A 68 5.06 0.22 -4.41
C TYR A 68 4.28 1.53 -4.54
N MET A 69 4.57 2.53 -3.69
CA MET A 69 3.99 3.87 -3.83
C MET A 69 4.34 4.49 -5.19
N ARG A 70 5.58 4.30 -5.66
CA ARG A 70 6.03 4.73 -6.98
C ARG A 70 5.31 4.00 -8.11
N LEU A 71 5.14 2.69 -8.01
CA LEU A 71 4.41 1.88 -9.00
C LEU A 71 2.92 2.26 -9.07
N LEU A 72 2.26 2.46 -7.92
CA LEU A 72 0.89 2.97 -7.87
C LEU A 72 0.78 4.32 -8.60
N TYR A 73 1.67 5.26 -8.26
CA TYR A 73 1.64 6.59 -8.84
C TYR A 73 1.92 6.56 -10.35
N LYS A 74 2.94 5.83 -10.77
CA LYS A 74 3.47 5.90 -12.14
C LYS A 74 2.80 4.97 -13.14
N LYS A 75 2.45 3.76 -12.71
CA LYS A 75 1.91 2.73 -13.61
C LYS A 75 0.43 2.51 -13.40
N ALA A 76 -0.05 2.62 -12.16
CA ALA A 76 -1.47 2.43 -11.87
C ALA A 76 -2.30 3.71 -12.03
N ASN A 77 -1.70 4.90 -12.12
CA ASN A 77 -2.39 6.21 -12.02
C ASN A 77 -3.26 6.29 -10.74
N LEU A 78 -2.69 5.88 -9.61
CA LEU A 78 -3.36 5.81 -8.30
C LEU A 78 -2.49 6.37 -7.17
N VAL A 79 -3.17 6.91 -6.16
CA VAL A 79 -2.65 7.16 -4.81
C VAL A 79 -3.48 6.31 -3.85
N HIS A 80 -2.82 5.60 -2.93
CA HIS A 80 -3.53 4.75 -1.96
C HIS A 80 -4.52 5.57 -1.13
N ALA A 81 -4.09 6.76 -0.70
CA ALA A 81 -4.86 7.77 0.02
C ALA A 81 -5.32 7.36 1.41
N ASP A 82 -4.81 6.26 1.96
CA ASP A 82 -4.99 5.86 3.35
C ASP A 82 -3.85 4.93 3.79
N LEU A 83 -2.65 5.11 3.23
CA LEU A 83 -1.55 4.19 3.48
C LEU A 83 -0.95 4.46 4.86
N SER A 84 -0.86 3.40 5.65
CA SER A 84 -0.25 3.38 6.98
C SER A 84 0.12 1.95 7.36
N GLU A 85 0.77 1.77 8.50
CA GLU A 85 1.11 0.46 9.07
C GLU A 85 -0.10 -0.44 9.37
N TYR A 86 -1.31 0.11 9.31
CA TYR A 86 -2.59 -0.58 9.51
C TYR A 86 -3.15 -1.19 8.21
N ASN A 87 -2.70 -0.70 7.05
CA ASN A 87 -3.16 -1.13 5.72
C ASN A 87 -2.04 -1.84 4.93
N ILE A 88 -1.07 -2.38 5.66
CA ILE A 88 0.05 -3.15 5.11
C ILE A 88 0.15 -4.46 5.89
N LEU A 89 0.02 -5.59 5.21
CA LEU A 89 0.33 -6.92 5.75
C LEU A 89 1.79 -7.28 5.44
N ILE A 90 2.39 -8.15 6.24
CA ILE A 90 3.74 -8.67 6.02
C ILE A 90 3.68 -10.18 5.89
N ASP A 91 4.10 -10.71 4.72
CA ASP A 91 4.30 -12.15 4.54
C ASP A 91 5.45 -12.61 5.47
N PRO A 92 5.18 -13.46 6.47
CA PRO A 92 6.19 -13.84 7.46
C PRO A 92 7.31 -14.71 6.88
N ASN A 93 7.14 -15.29 5.69
CA ASN A 93 8.14 -16.18 5.10
C ASN A 93 9.28 -15.45 4.39
N ASN A 94 8.99 -14.28 3.83
CA ASN A 94 9.91 -13.53 2.99
C ASN A 94 9.90 -12.01 3.26
N LEU A 95 9.14 -11.57 4.26
CA LEU A 95 8.97 -10.18 4.69
C LEU A 95 8.42 -9.24 3.60
N THR A 96 7.77 -9.78 2.56
CA THR A 96 7.19 -8.96 1.50
C THR A 96 5.98 -8.20 2.03
N PRO A 97 5.94 -6.85 1.89
CA PRO A 97 4.77 -6.08 2.23
C PRO A 97 3.64 -6.32 1.21
N VAL A 98 2.40 -6.22 1.68
CA VAL A 98 1.19 -6.38 0.88
C VAL A 98 0.24 -5.23 1.20
N PHE A 99 -0.14 -4.44 0.20
CA PHE A 99 -1.10 -3.35 0.40
C PHE A 99 -2.53 -3.89 0.38
N ILE A 100 -3.37 -3.39 1.28
CA ILE A 100 -4.79 -3.76 1.42
C ILE A 100 -5.65 -2.50 1.58
N ASP A 101 -6.98 -2.64 1.57
CA ASP A 101 -7.94 -1.54 1.73
C ASP A 101 -7.77 -0.41 0.70
N MET A 102 -7.90 -0.77 -0.57
CA MET A 102 -7.75 0.16 -1.70
C MET A 102 -9.07 0.80 -2.14
N GLY A 103 -10.14 0.71 -1.33
CA GLY A 103 -11.43 1.33 -1.67
C GLY A 103 -11.39 2.87 -1.63
N GLN A 104 -10.54 3.45 -0.79
CA GLN A 104 -10.33 4.90 -0.69
C GLN A 104 -9.33 5.45 -1.71
N SER A 105 -8.60 4.59 -2.42
CA SER A 105 -7.61 5.05 -3.39
C SER A 105 -8.22 5.92 -4.49
N VAL A 106 -7.48 6.95 -4.89
CA VAL A 106 -7.92 7.96 -5.85
C VAL A 106 -6.99 8.00 -7.06
N THR A 107 -7.50 8.44 -8.20
CA THR A 107 -6.67 8.69 -9.37
C THR A 107 -5.92 10.01 -9.24
N LEU A 108 -4.91 10.25 -10.09
CA LEU A 108 -4.08 11.45 -9.99
C LEU A 108 -4.82 12.74 -10.40
N GLU A 109 -5.94 12.62 -11.10
CA GLU A 109 -6.82 13.73 -11.46
C GLU A 109 -7.68 14.22 -10.28
N HIS A 110 -7.73 13.46 -9.18
CA HIS A 110 -8.45 13.89 -7.99
C HIS A 110 -7.81 15.18 -7.43
N PRO A 111 -8.59 16.24 -7.10
CA PRO A 111 -8.05 17.53 -6.67
C PRO A 111 -7.05 17.44 -5.51
N ASN A 112 -7.30 16.50 -4.59
CA ASN A 112 -6.48 16.28 -3.40
C ASN A 112 -5.47 15.11 -3.53
N ALA A 113 -5.30 14.51 -4.72
CA ALA A 113 -4.41 13.35 -4.91
C ALA A 113 -2.99 13.61 -4.39
N ARG A 114 -2.47 14.81 -4.66
CA ARG A 114 -1.13 15.24 -4.24
C ARG A 114 -1.00 15.32 -2.72
N GLU A 115 -2.02 15.85 -2.05
CA GLU A 115 -2.07 15.97 -0.59
C GLU A 115 -2.18 14.59 0.07
N PHE A 116 -3.03 13.72 -0.47
CA PHE A 116 -3.14 12.34 0.01
C PHE A 116 -1.84 11.56 -0.13
N LEU A 117 -1.13 11.69 -1.26
CA LEU A 117 0.17 11.05 -1.42
C LEU A 117 1.18 11.58 -0.40
N TYR A 118 1.19 12.89 -0.15
CA TYR A 118 2.09 13.48 0.85
C TYR A 118 1.79 12.95 2.26
N ARG A 119 0.51 12.80 2.61
CA ARG A 119 0.08 12.19 3.87
C ARG A 119 0.53 10.72 3.98
N ASP A 120 0.35 9.94 2.92
CA ASP A 120 0.81 8.55 2.85
C ASP A 120 2.33 8.47 3.09
N VAL A 121 3.12 9.35 2.45
CA VAL A 121 4.57 9.48 2.66
C VAL A 121 4.91 9.77 4.12
N GLN A 122 4.22 10.73 4.74
CA GLN A 122 4.44 11.09 6.14
C GLN A 122 4.10 9.94 7.09
N ASN A 123 3.03 9.19 6.82
CA ASN A 123 2.65 8.03 7.62
C ASN A 123 3.71 6.93 7.59
N VAL A 124 4.17 6.58 6.37
CA VAL A 124 5.24 5.58 6.18
C VAL A 124 6.52 6.02 6.89
N LEU A 125 6.97 7.27 6.69
CA LEU A 125 8.18 7.77 7.35
C LEU A 125 8.05 7.80 8.88
N ARG A 126 6.90 8.23 9.40
CA ARG A 126 6.65 8.25 10.85
C ARG A 126 6.78 6.86 11.43
N PHE A 127 6.18 5.86 10.80
CA PHE A 127 6.29 4.47 11.27
C PHE A 127 7.75 3.99 11.26
N PHE A 128 8.47 4.20 10.15
CA PHE A 128 9.83 3.68 9.99
C PHE A 128 10.91 4.46 10.74
N SER A 129 10.59 5.66 11.25
CA SER A 129 11.52 6.46 12.08
C SER A 129 12.02 5.72 13.33
N ARG A 130 11.21 4.82 13.89
CA ARG A 130 11.57 3.98 15.04
C ARG A 130 12.65 2.93 14.74
N TYR A 131 12.90 2.66 13.46
CA TYR A 131 13.96 1.76 12.98
C TYR A 131 15.16 2.54 12.43
N GLY A 132 15.28 3.83 12.77
CA GLY A 132 16.42 4.67 12.39
C GLY A 132 16.36 5.28 10.99
N ILE A 133 15.25 5.14 10.26
CA ILE A 133 15.06 5.77 8.94
C ILE A 133 14.76 7.27 9.14
N LYS A 134 15.64 8.14 8.60
CA LYS A 134 15.60 9.60 8.79
C LYS A 134 15.45 10.38 7.48
N ASP A 135 14.68 9.83 6.54
CA ASP A 135 14.40 10.50 5.27
C ASP A 135 13.47 11.71 5.47
N LYS A 136 13.57 12.71 4.58
CA LYS A 136 12.71 13.89 4.59
C LYS A 136 11.46 13.64 3.74
N PRO A 137 10.24 13.96 4.23
CA PRO A 137 9.01 13.77 3.48
C PRO A 137 9.03 14.41 2.09
N GLU A 138 9.61 15.60 1.94
CA GLU A 138 9.67 16.33 0.68
C GLU A 138 10.54 15.61 -0.36
N GLU A 139 11.64 15.01 0.08
CA GLU A 139 12.56 14.29 -0.80
C GLU A 139 11.99 12.94 -1.22
N LEU A 140 11.36 12.21 -0.29
CA LEU A 140 10.68 10.96 -0.61
C LEU A 140 9.47 11.18 -1.53
N PHE A 141 8.70 12.23 -1.26
CA PHE A 141 7.58 12.63 -2.09
C PHE A 141 8.02 12.95 -3.52
N LYS A 142 9.10 13.72 -3.70
CA LYS A 142 9.70 13.95 -5.02
C LYS A 142 10.15 12.64 -5.66
N LYS A 143 10.87 11.77 -4.93
CA LYS A 143 11.39 10.48 -5.42
C LYS A 143 10.29 9.61 -6.04
N ILE A 144 9.13 9.54 -5.39
CA ILE A 144 7.94 8.81 -5.91
C ILE A 144 7.43 9.43 -7.23
N GLN A 145 7.55 10.74 -7.38
CA GLN A 145 7.09 11.49 -8.55
C GLN A 145 8.12 11.64 -9.67
N VAL A 146 9.40 11.31 -9.48
CA VAL A 146 10.42 11.41 -10.54
C VAL A 146 10.16 10.38 -11.64
N LYS A 147 10.46 10.75 -12.90
CA LYS A 147 10.34 9.87 -14.08
C LYS A 147 11.37 8.75 -14.05
#